data_AF-A0A1N6X9L1-F1
#
_entry.id   AF-A0A1N6X9L1-F1
#
_cell.length_a   1.000
_cell.length_b   1.000
_cell.length_c   1.000
_cell.angle_alpha   90.00
_cell.angle_beta   90.00
_cell.angle_gamma   90.00
#
_symmetry.space_group_name_H-M   'P 1'
#
loop_
_entity.id
_entity.type
_entity.pdbx_description
1 polymer ?
#
loop_
_entity_poly.entity_id
_entity_poly.type
_entity_poly.pdbx_seq_one_letter_code
_entity_poly.pdbx_strand_id
1 'polypeptide(L)'
;MNHMNQFLFYAVVTDNQDPAARARIKARLSVAGEQVETGWIPTVQPYASSECGTLLLPEVGDQVVIAFFDDTLSQGVVLGGVWTDSRPAPESGENGDADFNGNGENNLRFFRSRSGNRIILDDTPGAEKLQLLSPDG
;
A
#
# COMPACT_ATOMS: atom_id res chain seq x y z
N MET A 1 -13.11 22.83 -24.09
CA MET A 1 -13.00 21.47 -23.51
C MET A 1 -12.18 21.64 -22.24
N ASN A 2 -12.74 21.32 -21.07
CA ASN A 2 -11.98 21.37 -19.82
C ASN A 2 -11.00 20.19 -19.83
N HIS A 3 -9.71 20.47 -20.01
CA HIS A 3 -8.68 19.49 -19.68
C HIS A 3 -8.63 19.39 -18.16
N MET A 4 -9.26 18.36 -17.62
CA MET A 4 -9.12 18.04 -16.20
C MET A 4 -7.70 17.49 -16.05
N ASN A 5 -6.79 18.33 -15.52
CA ASN A 5 -5.44 17.89 -15.19
C ASN A 5 -5.57 16.84 -14.08
N GLN A 6 -5.43 15.57 -14.47
CA GLN A 6 -5.39 14.47 -13.54
C GLN A 6 -3.96 14.36 -13.01
N PHE A 7 -3.78 14.68 -11.74
CA PHE A 7 -2.48 14.56 -11.05
C PHE A 7 -2.37 13.26 -10.24
N LEU A 8 -3.44 12.46 -10.18
CA LEU A 8 -3.50 11.19 -9.47
C LEU A 8 -3.64 10.03 -10.45
N PHE A 9 -2.71 9.09 -10.41
CA PHE A 9 -2.68 7.94 -11.29
C PHE A 9 -2.60 6.64 -10.51
N TYR A 10 -3.36 5.64 -10.96
CA TYR A 10 -3.02 4.26 -10.65
C TYR A 10 -1.81 3.85 -11.46
N ALA A 11 -0.86 3.20 -10.82
CA ALA A 11 0.35 2.68 -11.44
C ALA A 11 0.68 1.30 -10.86
N VAL A 12 1.35 0.47 -11.64
CA VAL A 12 1.84 -0.85 -11.20
C VAL A 12 3.33 -0.75 -10.93
N VAL A 13 3.79 -1.14 -9.75
CA VAL A 13 5.21 -1.09 -9.37
C VAL A 13 6.03 -2.00 -10.28
N THR A 14 7.09 -1.45 -10.88
CA THR A 14 7.98 -2.17 -11.78
C THR A 14 9.35 -2.46 -11.16
N ASP A 15 9.78 -1.62 -10.22
CA ASP A 15 11.03 -1.80 -9.50
C ASP A 15 10.95 -1.14 -8.12
N ASN A 16 11.48 -1.79 -7.10
CA ASN A 16 11.60 -1.27 -5.74
C ASN A 16 13.02 -1.39 -5.17
N GLN A 17 13.99 -1.76 -6.00
CA GLN A 17 15.42 -1.84 -5.63
C GLN A 17 16.13 -0.53 -5.98
N ASP A 18 15.79 0.54 -5.27
CA ASP A 18 16.40 1.86 -5.47
C ASP A 18 17.93 1.81 -5.26
N PRO A 19 18.76 2.05 -6.30
CA PRO A 19 20.21 1.98 -6.18
C PRO A 19 20.79 3.06 -5.26
N ALA A 20 20.02 4.11 -4.95
CA ALA A 20 20.42 5.15 -4.01
C ALA A 20 19.91 4.90 -2.58
N ALA A 21 19.18 3.80 -2.34
CA ALA A 21 18.63 3.40 -1.04
C ALA A 21 17.77 4.48 -0.36
N ARG A 22 16.86 5.14 -1.10
CA ARG A 22 16.03 6.26 -0.60
C ARG A 22 14.54 5.94 -0.44
N ALA A 23 14.19 4.66 -0.30
CA ALA A 23 12.80 4.20 -0.17
C ALA A 23 11.87 4.69 -1.32
N ARG A 24 12.40 4.64 -2.55
CA ARG A 24 11.69 5.00 -3.79
C ARG A 24 11.33 3.76 -4.59
N ILE A 25 10.35 3.90 -5.47
CA ILE A 25 9.95 2.87 -6.43
C ILE A 25 9.89 3.45 -7.84
N LYS A 26 9.95 2.58 -8.85
CA LYS A 26 9.46 2.87 -10.20
C LYS A 26 8.11 2.20 -10.40
N ALA A 27 7.25 2.81 -11.20
CA ALA A 27 5.98 2.24 -11.56
C ALA A 27 5.63 2.54 -13.03
N ARG A 28 4.68 1.79 -13.56
CA ARG A 28 4.13 1.97 -14.90
C ARG A 28 2.68 2.42 -14.82
N LEU A 29 2.34 3.48 -15.53
CA LEU A 29 0.99 4.05 -15.59
C LEU A 29 0.55 4.29 -17.04
N SER A 30 -0.76 4.42 -17.24
CA SER A 30 -1.35 4.72 -18.55
C SER A 30 -1.62 6.22 -18.67
N VAL A 31 -1.05 6.87 -19.69
CA VAL A 31 -1.27 8.27 -20.02
C VAL A 31 -1.71 8.36 -21.47
N ALA A 32 -2.93 8.84 -21.72
CA ALA A 32 -3.50 8.93 -23.06
C ALA A 32 -3.45 7.59 -23.87
N GLY A 33 -3.50 6.45 -23.19
CA GLY A 33 -3.44 5.11 -23.81
C GLY A 33 -2.02 4.54 -23.97
N GLU A 34 -0.99 5.32 -23.66
CA GLU A 34 0.40 4.87 -23.68
C GLU A 34 0.87 4.44 -22.29
N GLN A 35 1.72 3.41 -22.25
CA GLN A 35 2.34 2.94 -21.02
C GLN A 35 3.63 3.71 -20.77
N VAL A 36 3.66 4.47 -19.67
CA VAL A 36 4.80 5.29 -19.26
C VAL A 36 5.38 4.73 -17.97
N GLU A 37 6.69 4.52 -17.94
CA GLU A 37 7.42 4.17 -16.72
C GLU A 37 7.95 5.43 -16.04
N THR A 38 7.76 5.53 -14.73
CA THR A 38 8.24 6.67 -13.94
C THR A 38 9.74 6.60 -13.71
N GLY A 39 10.31 7.73 -13.29
CA GLY A 39 11.55 7.72 -12.52
C GLY A 39 11.38 7.08 -11.14
N TRP A 40 12.40 7.23 -10.30
CA TRP A 40 12.32 6.82 -8.88
C TRP A 40 11.48 7.82 -8.08
N ILE A 41 10.29 7.39 -7.66
CA ILE A 41 9.31 8.20 -6.93
C ILE A 41 9.33 7.80 -5.44
N PRO A 42 9.45 8.77 -4.49
CA PRO A 42 9.41 8.48 -3.06
C PRO A 42 8.05 7.97 -2.61
N THR A 43 8.05 7.18 -1.54
CA THR A 43 6.85 6.63 -0.91
C THR A 43 6.48 7.42 0.34
N VAL A 44 5.19 7.78 0.50
CA VAL A 44 4.68 8.28 1.78
C VAL A 44 4.85 7.18 2.83
N GLN A 45 5.33 7.57 4.00
CA GLN A 45 5.39 6.71 5.18
C GLN A 45 4.49 7.30 6.27
N PRO A 46 3.78 6.49 7.06
CA PRO A 46 3.00 6.97 8.21
C PRO A 46 3.78 7.90 9.15
N TYR A 47 5.08 7.62 9.36
CA TYR A 47 6.00 8.50 10.06
C TYR A 47 7.39 8.40 9.42
N ALA A 48 8.00 9.54 9.08
CA ALA A 48 9.35 9.61 8.52
C ALA A 48 10.14 10.78 9.11
N SER A 49 11.30 10.46 9.69
CA SER A 49 12.32 11.39 10.19
C SER A 49 13.70 10.78 9.95
N SER A 50 14.78 11.52 10.19
CA SER A 50 16.16 11.06 9.94
C SER A 50 16.56 9.82 10.76
N GLU A 51 15.94 9.58 11.92
CA GLU A 51 16.30 8.50 12.84
C GLU A 51 15.11 7.67 13.35
N CYS A 52 13.89 8.07 13.01
CA CYS A 52 12.65 7.43 13.47
C CYS A 52 11.65 7.33 12.32
N GLY A 53 10.86 6.26 12.29
CA GLY A 53 9.77 6.14 11.34
C GLY A 53 9.34 4.71 11.04
N THR A 54 8.61 4.57 9.95
CA THR A 54 8.19 3.31 9.35
C THR A 54 8.79 3.17 7.96
N LEU A 55 9.06 1.93 7.53
CA LEU A 55 9.44 1.62 6.16
C LEU A 55 8.55 0.50 5.62
N LEU A 56 7.52 0.89 4.87
CA LEU A 56 6.61 -0.02 4.18
C LEU A 56 6.72 0.27 2.68
N LEU A 57 7.42 -0.59 1.96
CA LEU A 57 7.59 -0.49 0.51
C LEU A 57 6.63 -1.44 -0.21
N PRO A 58 5.89 -0.96 -1.23
CA PRO A 58 5.14 -1.84 -2.12
C PRO A 58 6.04 -2.84 -2.85
N GLU A 59 5.48 -3.99 -3.21
CA GLU A 59 6.18 -5.03 -3.96
C GLU A 59 6.06 -4.81 -5.48
N VAL A 60 6.99 -5.38 -6.24
CA VAL A 60 6.88 -5.41 -7.71
C VAL A 60 5.58 -6.11 -8.11
N GLY A 61 4.81 -5.43 -8.97
CA GLY A 61 3.49 -5.86 -9.42
C GLY A 61 2.33 -5.38 -8.55
N ASP A 62 2.57 -4.74 -7.42
CA ASP A 62 1.49 -4.10 -6.66
C ASP A 62 0.96 -2.87 -7.39
N GLN A 63 -0.35 -2.62 -7.28
CA GLN A 63 -0.95 -1.39 -7.75
C GLN A 63 -0.85 -0.32 -6.66
N VAL A 64 -0.45 0.88 -7.04
CA VAL A 64 -0.29 2.03 -6.17
C VAL A 64 -1.00 3.26 -6.73
N VAL A 65 -1.26 4.24 -5.89
CA VAL A 65 -1.65 5.60 -6.32
C VAL A 65 -0.46 6.53 -6.23
N ILE A 66 -0.19 7.26 -7.31
CA ILE A 66 0.86 8.28 -7.38
C ILE A 66 0.22 9.64 -7.59
N ALA A 67 0.62 10.61 -6.76
CA ALA A 67 0.32 12.02 -6.94
C ALA A 67 1.52 12.71 -7.58
N PHE A 68 1.35 13.30 -8.77
CA PHE A 68 2.35 14.13 -9.41
C PHE A 68 2.10 15.61 -9.10
N PHE A 69 3.17 16.38 -8.98
CA PHE A 69 3.07 17.82 -8.66
C PHE A 69 2.96 18.71 -9.89
N ASP A 70 3.22 18.15 -11.08
CA ASP A 70 3.11 18.83 -12.36
C ASP A 70 2.74 17.83 -13.48
N ASP A 71 2.64 18.34 -14.70
CA ASP A 71 2.31 17.61 -15.92
C ASP A 71 3.49 16.85 -16.53
N THR A 72 4.71 17.02 -16.02
CA THR A 72 5.91 16.34 -16.53
C THR A 72 5.99 14.90 -16.06
N LEU A 73 5.19 14.52 -15.05
CA LEU A 73 5.20 13.21 -14.39
C LEU A 73 6.58 12.80 -13.86
N SER A 74 7.47 13.78 -13.66
CA SER A 74 8.84 13.56 -13.21
C SER A 74 8.98 13.69 -11.68
N GLN A 75 8.08 14.43 -11.05
CA GLN A 75 8.07 14.67 -9.61
C GLN A 75 6.70 14.32 -9.03
N GLY A 76 6.72 13.47 -8.03
CA GLY A 76 5.52 13.04 -7.34
C GLY A 76 5.84 12.26 -6.08
N VAL A 77 4.80 11.68 -5.50
CA VAL A 77 4.89 10.82 -4.33
C VAL A 77 3.88 9.67 -4.45
N VAL A 78 4.30 8.47 -4.08
CA VAL A 78 3.41 7.32 -3.93
C VAL A 78 2.63 7.48 -2.64
N LEU A 79 1.29 7.54 -2.74
CA LEU A 79 0.41 7.72 -1.59
C LEU A 79 0.15 6.41 -0.83
N GLY A 80 0.15 5.28 -1.53
CA GLY A 80 -0.10 3.96 -0.94
C GLY A 80 -0.47 2.90 -1.98
N GLY A 81 -0.57 1.66 -1.52
CA GLY A 81 -1.03 0.52 -2.30
C GLY A 81 -2.55 0.43 -2.37
N VAL A 82 -3.07 -0.18 -3.42
CA VAL A 82 -4.49 -0.44 -3.63
C VAL A 82 -4.68 -1.90 -4.01
N TRP A 83 -5.54 -2.59 -3.25
CA TRP A 83 -5.90 -3.97 -3.56
C TRP A 83 -6.68 -4.04 -4.87
N THR A 84 -6.45 -5.11 -5.62
CA THR A 84 -7.10 -5.39 -6.90
C THR A 84 -7.60 -6.83 -6.92
N ASP A 85 -8.46 -7.19 -7.87
CA ASP A 85 -8.90 -8.58 -8.02
C ASP A 85 -7.73 -9.55 -8.23
N SER A 86 -6.65 -9.09 -8.89
CA SER A 86 -5.43 -9.88 -9.12
C SER A 86 -4.49 -9.95 -7.91
N ARG A 87 -4.63 -9.01 -6.96
CA ARG A 87 -3.85 -8.88 -5.73
C ARG A 87 -4.80 -8.42 -4.62
N PRO A 88 -5.60 -9.34 -4.07
CA PRO A 88 -6.61 -8.99 -3.08
C PRO A 88 -5.98 -8.69 -1.72
N ALA A 89 -6.74 -8.02 -0.87
CA ALA A 89 -6.39 -7.87 0.53
C ALA A 89 -6.21 -9.25 1.18
N PRO A 90 -5.21 -9.43 2.07
CA PRO A 90 -5.06 -10.67 2.80
C PRO A 90 -6.15 -10.80 3.86
N GLU A 91 -6.59 -12.03 4.14
CA GLU A 91 -7.36 -12.32 5.36
C GLU A 91 -6.49 -12.15 6.60
N SER A 92 -7.12 -11.82 7.72
CA SER A 92 -6.50 -11.70 9.05
C SER A 92 -5.99 -13.06 9.56
N GLY A 93 -6.66 -14.14 9.15
CA GLY A 93 -6.45 -15.48 9.69
C GLY A 93 -7.00 -15.66 11.11
N GLU A 94 -7.87 -14.74 11.55
CA GLU A 94 -8.67 -14.79 12.77
C GLU A 94 -10.16 -14.71 12.38
N ASN A 95 -11.04 -15.38 13.13
CA ASN A 95 -12.49 -15.15 13.15
C ASN A 95 -13.21 -14.91 11.78
N GLY A 96 -13.61 -16.01 11.11
CA GLY A 96 -14.69 -16.10 10.09
C GLY A 96 -15.15 -14.82 9.37
N ASP A 97 -16.44 -14.50 9.47
CA ASP A 97 -17.13 -13.48 8.66
C ASP A 97 -16.72 -12.03 8.96
N ALA A 98 -15.84 -11.79 9.95
CA ALA A 98 -15.43 -10.44 10.36
C ALA A 98 -14.34 -9.85 9.46
N ASP A 99 -13.61 -10.70 8.71
CA ASP A 99 -12.62 -10.24 7.74
C ASP A 99 -13.26 -9.31 6.70
N PHE A 100 -12.51 -8.27 6.32
CA PHE A 100 -12.97 -7.21 5.41
C PHE A 100 -14.29 -6.53 5.86
N ASN A 101 -14.58 -6.54 7.17
CA ASN A 101 -15.84 -6.06 7.73
C ASN A 101 -17.07 -6.80 7.18
N GLY A 102 -16.95 -8.10 6.87
CA GLY A 102 -18.03 -8.90 6.30
C GLY A 102 -19.28 -9.01 7.20
N ASN A 103 -19.10 -8.87 8.51
CA ASN A 103 -20.19 -8.87 9.50
C ASN A 103 -20.78 -7.47 9.78
N GLY A 104 -20.18 -6.40 9.26
CA GLY A 104 -20.67 -5.01 9.41
C GLY A 104 -20.31 -4.32 10.72
N GLU A 105 -19.62 -4.96 11.66
CA GLU A 105 -19.33 -4.43 12.99
C GLU A 105 -18.01 -3.64 13.08
N ASN A 106 -17.11 -3.84 12.10
CA ASN A 106 -15.80 -3.17 12.00
C ASN A 106 -14.88 -3.40 13.21
N ASN A 107 -14.95 -4.60 13.80
CA ASN A 107 -14.20 -4.96 15.01
C ASN A 107 -12.75 -5.37 14.73
N LEU A 108 -12.42 -5.83 13.51
CA LEU A 108 -11.09 -6.35 13.19
C LEU A 108 -10.19 -5.30 12.52
N ARG A 109 -8.98 -5.12 13.05
CA ARG A 109 -7.92 -4.28 12.48
C ARG A 109 -6.60 -5.02 12.58
N PHE A 110 -5.83 -5.07 11.49
CA PHE A 110 -4.56 -5.79 11.54
C PHE A 110 -3.49 -5.27 10.59
N PHE A 111 -2.26 -5.63 10.90
CA PHE A 111 -1.12 -5.60 10.00
C PHE A 111 -0.69 -7.04 9.71
N ARG A 112 -0.39 -7.36 8.45
CA ARG A 112 0.15 -8.67 8.05
C ARG A 112 1.34 -8.49 7.12
N SER A 113 2.48 -9.10 7.45
CA SER A 113 3.65 -9.15 6.55
C SER A 113 3.49 -10.25 5.50
N ARG A 114 4.29 -10.19 4.42
CA ARG A 114 4.33 -11.25 3.39
C ARG A 114 4.55 -12.65 3.96
N SER A 115 5.41 -12.78 4.97
CA SER A 115 5.68 -14.06 5.64
C SER A 115 4.55 -14.53 6.55
N GLY A 116 3.58 -13.67 6.88
CA GLY A 116 2.46 -14.00 7.75
C GLY A 116 2.62 -13.57 9.21
N ASN A 117 3.61 -12.73 9.55
CA ASN A 117 3.64 -12.10 10.88
C ASN A 117 2.46 -11.13 11.00
N ARG A 118 1.80 -11.10 12.14
CA ARG A 118 0.55 -10.36 12.33
C ARG A 118 0.53 -9.56 13.64
N ILE A 119 -0.04 -8.37 13.57
CA ILE A 119 -0.51 -7.59 14.71
C ILE A 119 -2.01 -7.43 14.53
N ILE A 120 -2.82 -7.92 15.46
CA ILE A 120 -4.28 -7.95 15.33
C ILE A 120 -4.93 -7.31 16.55
N LEU A 121 -5.86 -6.41 16.30
CA LEU A 121 -6.79 -5.85 17.27
C LEU A 121 -8.20 -6.35 16.89
N ASP A 122 -8.86 -7.00 17.82
CA ASP A 122 -10.25 -7.43 17.71
C ASP A 122 -11.04 -6.79 18.84
N ASP A 123 -11.95 -5.89 18.47
CA ASP A 123 -12.81 -5.12 19.37
C ASP A 123 -14.18 -5.82 19.59
N THR A 124 -14.31 -7.11 19.27
CA THR A 124 -15.58 -7.85 19.46
C THR A 124 -16.00 -7.82 20.93
N PRO A 125 -17.20 -7.29 21.27
CA PRO A 125 -17.62 -7.10 22.65
C PRO A 125 -17.58 -8.39 23.48
N GLY A 126 -16.87 -8.37 24.60
CA GLY A 126 -16.71 -9.52 25.50
C GLY A 126 -15.72 -10.60 25.01
N ALA A 127 -15.05 -10.36 23.89
CA ALA A 127 -14.02 -11.23 23.31
C ALA A 127 -12.82 -10.41 22.79
N GLU A 128 -12.58 -9.23 23.36
CA GLU A 128 -11.57 -8.29 22.90
C GLU A 128 -10.16 -8.87 23.05
N LYS A 129 -9.30 -8.65 22.04
CA LYS A 129 -7.93 -9.18 22.06
C LYS A 129 -6.96 -8.30 21.26
N LEU A 130 -5.72 -8.28 21.75
CA LEU A 130 -4.53 -7.86 21.02
C LEU A 130 -3.65 -9.08 20.81
N GLN A 131 -3.26 -9.36 19.56
CA GLN A 131 -2.41 -10.50 19.22
C GLN A 131 -1.16 -10.04 18.48
N LEU A 132 -0.03 -10.68 18.81
CA LEU A 132 1.22 -10.62 18.08
C LEU A 132 1.57 -12.05 17.68
N LEU A 133 1.46 -12.37 16.40
CA LEU A 133 1.59 -13.73 15.90
C LEU A 133 2.76 -13.82 14.93
N SER A 134 3.63 -14.81 15.12
CA SER A 134 4.54 -15.28 14.08
C SER A 134 3.92 -16.48 13.35
N PRO A 135 4.33 -16.76 12.09
CA PRO A 135 3.90 -17.97 11.39
C PRO A 135 4.32 -19.27 12.10
N ASP A 136 5.46 -19.26 12.81
CA ASP A 136 6.14 -20.46 13.30
C ASP A 136 6.04 -20.66 14.84
N GLY A 137 5.33 -19.78 15.54
CA GLY A 137 5.24 -19.75 17.02
C GLY A 137 6.11 -18.66 17.63
#